data_AF-A0A7W5CIU8-F1
#
_entry.id   AF-A0A7W5CIU8-F1
#
_cell.length_a   1.000
_cell.length_b   1.000
_cell.length_c   1.000
_cell.angle_alpha   90.00
_cell.angle_beta   90.00
_cell.angle_gamma   90.00
#
_symmetry.space_group_name_H-M   'P 1'
#
loop_
_entity.id
_entity.type
_entity.pdbx_description
1 polymer ?
#
loop_
_entity_poly.entity_id
_entity_poly.type
_entity_poly.pdbx_seq_one_letter_code
_entity_poly.pdbx_strand_id
1 'polypeptide(L)'
;MAIEHDFFGLLESGPDGSIFWSENVEFGDQSVTVDLTAPDQDDVSVEALDVAASMVSSLESIDLAARNAMVDELDSRTSEVTEYVLQQQAALGDQLDDLLTDVSGDTHIDVIKALQLMSMTILADEHGGADPFAVLEYALDPDDTDDVLLVNLASDGRVQSVTSAD
;
A
#
# COMPACT_ATOMS: atom_id res chain seq x y z
N MET A 1 4.49 -18.34 20.92
CA MET A 1 5.02 -19.54 20.23
C MET A 1 5.77 -18.99 19.01
N ALA A 2 6.30 -19.79 18.06
CA ALA A 2 6.97 -19.22 16.89
C ALA A 2 6.53 -19.95 15.62
N ILE A 3 6.34 -19.20 14.53
CA ILE A 3 6.03 -19.73 13.21
C ILE A 3 7.27 -19.58 12.34
N GLU A 4 7.71 -20.67 11.71
CA GLU A 4 8.78 -20.63 10.72
C GLU A 4 8.17 -20.63 9.32
N HIS A 5 8.59 -19.68 8.48
CA HIS A 5 8.14 -19.53 7.11
C HIS A 5 9.32 -19.27 6.18
N ASP A 6 9.29 -19.81 4.96
CA ASP A 6 10.42 -19.75 4.03
C ASP A 6 10.79 -18.31 3.64
N PHE A 7 9.79 -17.43 3.53
CA PHE A 7 9.97 -16.02 3.18
C PHE A 7 10.26 -15.14 4.41
N PHE A 8 9.45 -15.28 5.48
CA PHE A 8 9.52 -14.38 6.64
C PHE A 8 10.52 -14.85 7.71
N GLY A 9 11.09 -16.04 7.54
CA GLY A 9 11.94 -16.65 8.56
C GLY A 9 11.15 -17.01 9.81
N LEU A 10 11.72 -16.70 10.98
CA LEU A 10 11.09 -17.00 12.27
C LEU A 10 10.27 -15.80 12.75
N LEU A 11 8.95 -15.99 12.84
CA LEU A 11 8.00 -15.04 13.41
C LEU A 11 7.75 -15.38 14.88
N GLU A 12 8.19 -14.49 15.77
CA GLU A 12 7.99 -14.63 17.22
C GLU A 12 6.88 -13.69 17.71
N SER A 13 6.02 -14.18 18.60
CA SER A 13 5.01 -13.34 19.24
C SER A 13 5.64 -12.37 20.24
N GLY A 14 5.16 -11.13 20.24
CA GLY A 14 5.40 -10.16 21.29
C GLY A 14 4.78 -10.56 22.63
N PRO A 15 5.05 -9.80 23.71
CA PRO A 15 4.52 -10.06 25.05
C PRO A 15 2.98 -10.06 25.15
N ASP A 16 2.31 -9.43 24.20
CA ASP A 16 0.86 -9.30 24.06
C ASP A 16 0.25 -10.36 23.13
N GLY A 17 1.06 -11.24 22.53
CA GLY A 17 0.62 -12.28 21.59
C GLY A 17 0.69 -11.86 20.12
N SER A 18 0.88 -10.56 19.85
CA SER A 18 0.95 -10.01 18.50
C SER A 18 2.18 -10.50 17.73
N ILE A 19 2.07 -10.57 16.41
CA ILE A 19 3.21 -10.78 15.52
C ILE A 19 3.50 -9.47 14.80
N PHE A 20 4.77 -9.14 14.69
CA PHE A 20 5.25 -8.05 13.85
C PHE A 20 6.53 -8.46 13.13
N TRP A 21 6.57 -8.25 11.82
CA TRP A 21 7.74 -8.42 10.97
C TRP A 21 7.82 -7.23 10.02
N SER A 22 9.03 -6.77 9.73
CA SER A 22 9.27 -5.62 8.85
C SER A 22 10.58 -5.80 8.10
N GLU A 23 10.54 -5.61 6.78
CA GLU A 23 11.73 -5.61 5.93
C GLU A 23 11.59 -4.62 4.78
N ASN A 24 12.72 -4.19 4.23
CA ASN A 24 12.77 -3.38 3.02
C ASN A 24 12.92 -4.28 1.80
N VAL A 25 12.02 -4.14 0.83
CA VAL A 25 12.06 -4.88 -0.45
C VAL A 25 12.39 -3.95 -1.61
N GLU A 26 13.20 -4.44 -2.55
CA GLU A 26 13.53 -3.69 -3.77
C GLU A 26 12.31 -3.63 -4.70
N PHE A 27 11.97 -2.43 -5.16
CA PHE A 27 10.84 -2.18 -6.07
C PHE A 27 11.25 -1.14 -7.12
N GLY A 28 11.58 -1.59 -8.33
CA GLY A 28 12.12 -0.72 -9.37
C GLY A 28 13.36 0.04 -8.89
N ASP A 29 13.29 1.37 -8.91
CA ASP A 29 14.37 2.27 -8.45
C ASP A 29 14.20 2.73 -6.98
N GLN A 30 13.22 2.20 -6.24
CA GLN A 30 12.95 2.54 -4.84
C GLN A 30 12.99 1.31 -3.92
N SER A 31 12.98 1.56 -2.61
CA SER A 31 12.88 0.54 -1.57
C SER A 31 11.57 0.74 -0.83
N VAL A 32 10.74 -0.30 -0.73
CA VAL A 32 9.42 -0.26 -0.07
C VAL A 32 9.52 -0.98 1.26
N THR A 33 8.95 -0.39 2.32
CA THR A 33 8.83 -1.09 3.60
C THR A 33 7.66 -2.05 3.55
N VAL A 34 7.90 -3.32 3.83
CA VAL A 34 6.84 -4.33 3.96
C VAL A 34 6.72 -4.70 5.42
N ASP A 35 5.55 -4.46 5.98
CA ASP A 35 5.19 -4.85 7.33
C ASP A 35 4.20 -6.03 7.28
N LEU A 36 4.37 -7.00 8.17
CA LEU A 36 3.40 -8.05 8.43
C LEU A 36 3.03 -8.00 9.91
N THR A 37 1.73 -7.91 10.18
CA THR A 37 1.20 -7.83 11.54
C THR A 37 0.00 -8.73 11.72
N ALA A 38 -0.21 -9.17 12.96
CA ALA A 38 -1.42 -9.85 13.42
C ALA A 38 -1.58 -9.64 14.95
N PRO A 39 -2.80 -9.52 15.47
CA PRO A 39 -3.05 -9.33 16.90
C PRO A 39 -2.76 -10.58 17.73
N ASP A 40 -2.96 -11.77 17.14
CA ASP A 40 -2.68 -13.06 17.76
C ASP A 40 -1.99 -13.99 16.75
N GLN A 41 -0.92 -14.64 17.19
CA GLN A 41 -0.22 -15.65 16.40
C GLN A 41 -1.11 -16.84 16.01
N ASP A 42 -2.06 -17.22 16.86
CA ASP A 42 -2.91 -18.38 16.61
C ASP A 42 -3.91 -18.13 15.46
N ASP A 43 -4.13 -16.86 15.09
CA ASP A 43 -4.96 -16.46 13.95
C ASP A 43 -4.16 -16.42 12.62
N VAL A 44 -2.85 -16.61 12.67
CA VAL A 44 -1.98 -16.61 11.47
C VAL A 44 -1.80 -18.02 10.95
N SER A 45 -2.46 -18.30 9.82
CA SER A 45 -2.29 -19.57 9.10
C SER A 45 -1.06 -19.57 8.19
N VAL A 46 -0.47 -20.75 7.94
CA VAL A 46 0.61 -20.90 6.94
C VAL A 46 0.15 -20.45 5.55
N GLU A 47 -1.10 -20.71 5.18
CA GLU A 47 -1.68 -20.27 3.91
C GLU A 47 -1.71 -18.75 3.80
N ALA A 48 -2.03 -18.03 4.88
CA ALA A 48 -1.97 -16.57 4.91
C ALA A 48 -0.54 -16.06 4.66
N LEU A 49 0.47 -16.72 5.24
CA LEU A 49 1.88 -16.37 5.02
C LEU A 49 2.34 -16.68 3.59
N ASP A 50 1.91 -17.80 3.00
CA ASP A 50 2.20 -18.13 1.60
C ASP A 50 1.61 -17.06 0.66
N VAL A 51 0.37 -16.64 0.92
CA VAL A 51 -0.31 -15.58 0.16
C VAL A 51 0.41 -14.24 0.34
N ALA A 52 0.75 -13.86 1.57
CA ALA A 52 1.50 -12.64 1.88
C ALA A 52 2.84 -12.60 1.11
N ALA A 53 3.62 -13.68 1.17
CA ALA A 53 4.88 -13.79 0.43
C ALA A 53 4.69 -13.72 -1.09
N SER A 54 3.60 -14.32 -1.61
CA SER A 54 3.23 -14.21 -3.02
C SER A 54 2.87 -12.78 -3.42
N MET A 55 2.19 -12.02 -2.56
CA MET A 55 1.85 -10.62 -2.82
C MET A 55 3.11 -9.76 -2.86
N VAL A 56 4.02 -9.91 -1.90
CA VAL A 56 5.32 -9.20 -1.89
C VAL A 56 6.12 -9.52 -3.16
N SER A 57 6.15 -10.79 -3.56
CA SER A 57 6.82 -11.21 -4.81
C SER A 57 6.15 -10.66 -6.08
N SER A 58 4.89 -10.24 -5.99
CA SER A 58 4.09 -9.72 -7.11
C SER A 58 3.87 -8.20 -7.02
N LEU A 59 4.63 -7.50 -6.17
CA LEU A 59 4.39 -6.10 -5.83
C LEU A 59 4.27 -5.18 -7.05
N GLU A 60 5.06 -5.40 -8.11
CA GLU A 60 4.97 -4.62 -9.35
C GLU A 60 3.62 -4.75 -10.05
N SER A 61 3.05 -5.95 -10.07
CA SER A 61 1.74 -6.17 -10.68
C SER A 61 0.62 -5.59 -9.81
N ILE A 62 0.78 -5.64 -8.49
CA ILE A 62 -0.16 -5.07 -7.54
C ILE A 62 -0.13 -3.54 -7.61
N ASP A 63 1.05 -2.93 -7.65
CA ASP A 63 1.22 -1.48 -7.80
C ASP A 63 0.54 -0.98 -9.09
N LEU A 64 0.74 -1.68 -10.19
CA LEU A 64 0.06 -1.35 -11.44
C LEU A 64 -1.48 -1.44 -11.31
N ALA A 65 -1.99 -2.46 -10.63
CA ALA A 65 -3.42 -2.61 -10.38
C ALA A 65 -3.96 -1.49 -9.47
N ALA A 66 -3.22 -1.13 -8.44
CA ALA A 66 -3.55 -0.02 -7.52
C ALA A 66 -3.62 1.31 -8.27
N ARG A 67 -2.62 1.64 -9.09
CA ARG A 67 -2.63 2.87 -9.91
C ARG A 67 -3.77 2.90 -10.91
N ASN A 68 -4.10 1.78 -11.55
CA ASN A 68 -5.27 1.70 -12.43
C ASN A 68 -6.57 1.96 -11.67
N ALA A 69 -6.72 1.40 -10.46
CA ALA A 69 -7.88 1.67 -9.62
C ALA A 69 -7.97 3.16 -9.22
N MET A 70 -6.85 3.80 -8.91
CA MET A 70 -6.82 5.25 -8.67
C MET A 70 -7.28 6.05 -9.88
N VAL A 71 -6.83 5.67 -11.08
CA VAL A 71 -7.25 6.33 -12.33
C VAL A 71 -8.75 6.16 -12.55
N ASP A 72 -9.30 4.98 -12.30
CA ASP A 72 -10.74 4.71 -12.43
C ASP A 72 -11.59 5.58 -11.47
N GLU A 73 -11.04 5.95 -10.30
CA GLU A 73 -11.70 6.85 -9.34
C GLU A 73 -11.78 8.32 -9.81
N LEU A 74 -10.99 8.73 -10.81
CA LEU A 74 -11.00 10.13 -11.32
C LEU A 74 -12.29 10.52 -12.03
N ASP A 75 -13.10 9.55 -12.46
CA ASP A 75 -14.43 9.81 -13.05
C ASP A 75 -15.44 10.33 -12.00
N SER A 76 -15.16 10.13 -10.71
CA SER A 76 -15.99 10.58 -9.59
C SER A 76 -15.38 11.79 -8.90
N ARG A 77 -16.08 12.93 -8.91
CA ARG A 77 -15.63 14.16 -8.23
C ARG A 77 -15.63 14.09 -6.70
N THR A 78 -16.21 13.04 -6.14
CA THR A 78 -16.28 12.81 -4.69
C THR A 78 -15.49 11.56 -4.31
N SER A 79 -14.59 11.10 -5.19
CA SER A 79 -13.62 10.07 -4.80
C SER A 79 -12.49 10.69 -4.01
N GLU A 80 -11.97 9.91 -3.07
CA GLU A 80 -10.82 10.26 -2.25
C GLU A 80 -9.60 10.59 -3.12
N VAL A 81 -9.42 9.89 -4.24
CA VAL A 81 -8.31 10.16 -5.19
C VAL A 81 -8.47 11.53 -5.83
N THR A 82 -9.68 11.91 -6.26
CA THR A 82 -9.89 13.23 -6.85
C THR A 82 -9.68 14.33 -5.82
N GLU A 83 -10.18 14.15 -4.59
CA GLU A 83 -9.99 15.12 -3.52
C GLU A 83 -8.51 15.28 -3.14
N TYR A 84 -7.77 14.18 -3.02
CA TYR A 84 -6.32 14.16 -2.81
C TYR A 84 -5.59 14.98 -3.87
N VAL A 85 -5.83 14.70 -5.15
CA VAL A 85 -5.17 15.42 -6.26
C VAL A 85 -5.46 16.93 -6.19
N LEU A 86 -6.72 17.31 -5.93
CA LEU A 86 -7.11 18.71 -5.82
C LEU A 86 -6.45 19.41 -4.62
N GLN A 87 -6.31 18.70 -3.50
CA GLN A 87 -5.62 19.20 -2.31
C GLN A 87 -4.14 19.43 -2.62
N GLN A 88 -3.46 18.47 -3.25
CA GLN A 88 -2.06 18.61 -3.64
C GLN A 88 -1.84 19.78 -4.60
N GLN A 89 -2.72 19.96 -5.59
CA GLN A 89 -2.67 21.12 -6.48
C GLN A 89 -2.83 22.45 -5.73
N ALA A 90 -3.73 22.49 -4.75
CA ALA A 90 -3.97 23.70 -3.96
C ALA A 90 -2.83 24.02 -2.99
N ALA A 91 -2.22 22.98 -2.40
CA ALA A 91 -1.16 23.12 -1.41
C ALA A 91 0.20 23.46 -2.06
N LEU A 92 0.57 22.73 -3.12
CA LEU A 92 1.88 22.85 -3.77
C LEU A 92 1.90 23.94 -4.85
N GLY A 93 0.77 24.17 -5.53
CA GLY A 93 0.68 25.14 -6.62
C GLY A 93 1.74 24.90 -7.68
N ASP A 94 2.57 25.93 -7.94
CA ASP A 94 3.65 25.86 -8.94
C ASP A 94 4.76 24.85 -8.57
N GLN A 95 4.87 24.44 -7.31
CA GLN A 95 5.87 23.46 -6.85
C GLN A 95 5.50 22.03 -7.22
N LEU A 96 4.24 21.78 -7.58
CA LEU A 96 3.77 20.46 -7.98
C LEU A 96 4.57 19.93 -9.18
N ASP A 97 4.86 20.80 -10.16
CA ASP A 97 5.57 20.44 -11.38
C ASP A 97 6.99 19.90 -11.10
N ASP A 98 7.60 20.27 -9.97
CA ASP A 98 8.92 19.76 -9.57
C ASP A 98 8.87 18.31 -9.07
N LEU A 99 7.69 17.84 -8.64
CA LEU A 99 7.46 16.45 -8.18
C LEU A 99 6.98 15.53 -9.30
N LEU A 100 6.43 16.08 -10.38
CA LEU A 100 5.92 15.28 -11.49
C LEU A 100 7.07 14.66 -12.30
N THR A 101 7.04 13.34 -12.44
CA THR A 101 8.09 12.59 -13.15
C THR A 101 7.91 12.63 -14.68
N ASP A 102 6.66 12.69 -15.16
CA ASP A 102 6.30 12.74 -16.57
C ASP A 102 5.07 13.63 -16.76
N VAL A 103 5.20 14.73 -17.51
CA VAL A 103 4.12 15.70 -17.72
C VAL A 103 3.43 15.39 -19.05
N SER A 104 2.25 14.78 -18.95
CA SER A 104 1.42 14.43 -20.12
C SER A 104 0.42 15.53 -20.50
N GLY A 105 0.21 16.51 -19.59
CA GLY A 105 -0.78 17.58 -19.75
C GLY A 105 -2.13 17.26 -19.09
N ASP A 106 -2.25 16.09 -18.47
CA ASP A 106 -3.33 15.76 -17.54
C ASP A 106 -2.73 15.65 -16.14
N THR A 107 -2.83 16.73 -15.36
CA THR A 107 -2.22 16.82 -14.03
C THR A 107 -2.72 15.73 -13.09
N HIS A 108 -3.97 15.26 -13.23
CA HIS A 108 -4.49 14.22 -12.34
C HIS A 108 -3.78 12.89 -12.60
N ILE A 109 -3.60 12.54 -13.88
CA ILE A 109 -2.85 11.36 -14.29
C ILE A 109 -1.37 11.49 -13.92
N ASP A 110 -0.81 12.68 -14.12
CA ASP A 110 0.60 12.94 -13.83
C ASP A 110 0.90 12.82 -12.33
N VAL A 111 -0.01 13.28 -11.46
CA VAL A 111 0.08 13.07 -10.00
C VAL A 111 0.06 11.59 -9.65
N ILE A 112 -0.92 10.82 -10.15
CA ILE A 112 -1.01 9.36 -9.86
C ILE A 112 0.25 8.61 -10.31
N LYS A 113 0.86 9.01 -11.43
CA LYS A 113 2.13 8.44 -11.89
C LYS A 113 3.31 8.81 -11.00
N ALA A 114 3.31 10.02 -10.45
CA ALA A 114 4.38 10.53 -9.61
C ALA A 114 4.34 9.96 -8.17
N LEU A 115 3.20 9.42 -7.72
CA LEU A 115 3.09 8.79 -6.41
C LEU A 115 4.17 7.72 -6.20
N GLN A 116 4.82 7.77 -5.04
CA GLN A 116 5.77 6.78 -4.56
C GLN A 116 5.05 5.79 -3.63
N LEU A 117 5.42 4.50 -3.73
CA LEU A 117 4.88 3.46 -2.86
C LEU A 117 5.75 3.44 -1.60
N MET A 118 5.21 3.91 -0.48
CA MET A 118 5.95 4.07 0.76
C MET A 118 6.04 2.75 1.51
N SER A 119 4.91 2.06 1.65
CA SER A 119 4.82 0.82 2.40
C SER A 119 3.73 -0.12 1.88
N MET A 120 3.88 -1.39 2.23
CA MET A 120 2.86 -2.42 2.14
C MET A 120 2.68 -3.04 3.53
N THR A 121 1.53 -2.83 4.16
CA THR A 121 1.17 -3.48 5.42
C THR A 121 0.28 -4.69 5.15
N ILE A 122 0.66 -5.86 5.68
CA ILE A 122 -0.09 -7.12 5.56
C ILE A 122 -0.72 -7.44 6.91
N LEU A 123 -2.04 -7.64 6.91
CA LEU A 123 -2.87 -8.03 8.06
C LEU A 123 -3.11 -9.54 7.97
N ALA A 124 -2.19 -10.33 8.53
CA ALA A 124 -2.13 -11.77 8.27
C ALA A 124 -3.33 -12.55 8.83
N ASP A 125 -4.01 -12.01 9.84
CA ASP A 125 -5.23 -12.54 10.43
C ASP A 125 -6.48 -12.33 9.56
N GLU A 126 -6.47 -11.38 8.62
CA GLU A 126 -7.60 -11.07 7.73
C GLU A 126 -7.69 -11.99 6.50
N HIS A 127 -6.93 -13.10 6.50
CA HIS A 127 -6.91 -14.02 5.37
C HIS A 127 -8.28 -14.69 5.15
N GLY A 128 -8.91 -14.38 4.02
CA GLY A 128 -10.25 -14.88 3.67
C GLY A 128 -11.40 -14.10 4.35
N GLY A 129 -11.07 -13.01 5.03
CA GLY A 129 -12.01 -12.06 5.62
C GLY A 129 -12.66 -11.11 4.61
N ALA A 130 -13.49 -10.21 5.12
CA ALA A 130 -14.06 -9.10 4.34
C ALA A 130 -13.20 -7.83 4.44
N ASP A 131 -12.44 -7.71 5.53
CA ASP A 131 -11.53 -6.60 5.75
C ASP A 131 -10.28 -6.73 4.84
N PRO A 132 -9.52 -5.63 4.66
CA PRO A 132 -8.34 -5.65 3.81
C PRO A 132 -7.30 -6.63 4.35
N PHE A 133 -6.74 -7.46 3.48
CA PHE A 133 -5.61 -8.32 3.82
C PHE A 133 -4.27 -7.58 3.69
N ALA A 134 -4.20 -6.60 2.78
CA ALA A 134 -3.04 -5.74 2.65
C ALA A 134 -3.46 -4.30 2.36
N VAL A 135 -2.62 -3.36 2.79
CA VAL A 135 -2.79 -1.93 2.55
C VAL A 135 -1.50 -1.40 1.94
N LEU A 136 -1.61 -0.73 0.79
CA LEU A 136 -0.51 0.01 0.19
C LEU A 136 -0.62 1.48 0.52
N GLU A 137 0.47 2.10 0.94
CA GLU A 137 0.53 3.52 1.24
C GLU A 137 1.30 4.27 0.16
N TYR A 138 0.68 5.31 -0.39
CA TYR A 138 1.23 6.13 -1.46
C TYR A 138 1.33 7.59 -1.05
N ALA A 139 2.49 8.19 -1.32
CA ALA A 139 2.72 9.62 -1.09
C ALA A 139 3.24 10.29 -2.37
N LEU A 140 2.84 11.53 -2.60
CA LEU A 140 3.40 12.34 -3.68
C LEU A 140 4.77 12.92 -3.28
N ASP A 141 4.86 13.43 -2.05
CA ASP A 141 6.10 13.85 -1.43
C ASP A 141 6.44 12.87 -0.29
N PRO A 142 7.46 12.01 -0.44
CA PRO A 142 7.81 11.02 0.59
C PRO A 142 8.33 11.65 1.90
N ASP A 143 8.73 12.93 1.87
CA ASP A 143 9.15 13.67 3.06
C ASP A 143 7.95 14.28 3.82
N ASP A 144 6.76 14.33 3.19
CA ASP A 144 5.51 14.81 3.77
C ASP A 144 4.51 13.66 3.95
N THR A 145 4.48 13.09 5.14
CA THR A 145 3.63 11.93 5.47
C THR A 145 2.20 12.30 5.86
N ASP A 146 1.85 13.60 5.88
CA ASP A 146 0.54 14.03 6.33
C ASP A 146 -0.55 13.76 5.27
N ASP A 147 -0.19 13.71 3.99
CA ASP A 147 -1.12 13.47 2.88
C ASP A 147 -0.75 12.20 2.08
N VAL A 148 -1.38 11.07 2.44
CA VAL A 148 -1.20 9.77 1.76
C VAL A 148 -2.50 9.19 1.22
N LEU A 149 -2.38 8.38 0.17
CA LEU A 149 -3.44 7.51 -0.33
C LEU A 149 -3.18 6.07 0.12
N LEU A 150 -4.22 5.44 0.64
CA LEU A 150 -4.24 4.05 1.07
C LEU A 150 -5.03 3.21 0.07
N VAL A 151 -4.42 2.15 -0.46
CA VAL A 151 -5.09 1.18 -1.33
C VAL A 151 -5.28 -0.12 -0.59
N ASN A 152 -6.54 -0.46 -0.34
CA ASN A 152 -6.93 -1.66 0.38
C ASN A 152 -7.06 -2.84 -0.58
N LEU A 153 -6.44 -3.97 -0.24
CA LEU A 153 -6.35 -5.16 -1.08
C LEU A 153 -6.95 -6.37 -0.35
N ALA A 154 -7.70 -7.17 -1.10
CA ALA A 154 -8.07 -8.51 -0.68
C ALA A 154 -6.86 -9.47 -0.77
N SER A 155 -6.95 -10.64 -0.14
CA SER A 155 -5.87 -11.64 -0.16
C SER A 155 -5.55 -12.21 -1.55
N ASP A 156 -6.45 -12.05 -2.53
CA ASP A 156 -6.18 -12.40 -3.92
C ASP A 156 -5.55 -11.26 -4.74
N GLY A 157 -5.13 -10.18 -4.08
CA GLY A 157 -4.49 -9.01 -4.70
C GLY A 157 -5.46 -8.06 -5.40
N ARG A 158 -6.79 -8.28 -5.28
CA ARG A 158 -7.79 -7.36 -5.84
C ARG A 158 -7.93 -6.11 -4.99
N VAL A 159 -7.91 -4.95 -5.62
CA VAL A 159 -8.25 -3.67 -4.97
C VAL A 159 -9.71 -3.69 -4.50
N GLN A 160 -9.91 -3.39 -3.23
CA GLN A 160 -11.21 -3.25 -2.58
C GLN A 160 -11.67 -1.79 -2.53
N SER A 161 -10.76 -0.87 -2.21
CA SER A 161 -11.02 0.57 -2.13
C SER A 161 -9.72 1.38 -2.17
N VAL A 162 -9.86 2.67 -2.46
CA VAL A 162 -8.81 3.69 -2.27
C VAL A 162 -9.36 4.75 -1.30
N THR A 163 -8.60 5.09 -0.26
CA THR A 163 -8.97 6.07 0.76
C THR A 163 -7.82 7.02 1.04
N SER A 164 -8.05 8.21 1.60
CA SER A 164 -6.98 9.00 2.21
C SER A 164 -6.74 8.53 3.65
N ALA A 165 -5.56 8.84 4.21
CA ALA A 165 -5.39 8.80 5.66
C ALA A 165 -6.16 9.96 6.31
N ASP A 166 -6.85 9.69 7.43
CA ASP A 166 -7.59 10.68 8.24
C ASP A 166 -6.68 11.47 9.21
#